data_AF-R6ZVY2-F1
#
_entry.id   AF-R6ZVY2-F1
#
_cell.length_a   1.000
_cell.length_b   1.000
_cell.length_c   1.000
_cell.angle_alpha   90.00
_cell.angle_beta   90.00
_cell.angle_gamma   90.00
#
_symmetry.space_group_name_H-M   'P 1'
#
loop_
_entity.id
_entity.type
_entity.pdbx_description
1 polymer ?
#
loop_
_entity_poly.entity_id
_entity_poly.type
_entity_poly.pdbx_seq_one_letter_code
_entity_poly.pdbx_strand_id
1 'polypeptide(L)'
;MLHINQYALIGLILSLGTSIAMMPLFSKMDTKGKLINAAFSVSGAYVFGGQLGFIASVSNSFSTTIFIIAKLSAGILAILMVYLFTKRRMEN
;
A
#
# COMPACT_ATOMS: atom_id res chain seq x y z
N MET A 1 14.79 -8.27 4.73
CA MET A 1 13.66 -8.29 3.77
C MET A 1 12.38 -8.52 4.57
N LEU A 2 11.27 -7.84 4.25
CA LEU A 2 9.99 -8.03 4.94
C LEU A 2 9.66 -9.54 4.95
N HIS A 3 9.74 -10.21 6.09
CA HIS A 3 9.40 -11.63 6.22
C HIS A 3 7.87 -11.79 6.12
N ILE A 4 7.33 -11.59 4.92
CA ILE A 4 5.90 -11.70 4.56
C ILE A 4 5.73 -12.75 3.47
N ASN A 5 4.56 -13.35 3.38
CA ASN A 5 4.29 -14.37 2.38
C ASN A 5 4.06 -13.77 0.98
N GLN A 6 4.09 -14.64 -0.04
CA GLN A 6 3.88 -14.26 -1.45
C GLN A 6 2.55 -13.55 -1.70
N TYR A 7 1.47 -13.95 -1.01
CA TYR A 7 0.16 -13.34 -1.17
C TYR A 7 0.14 -11.89 -0.66
N ALA A 8 0.87 -11.60 0.42
CA ALA A 8 1.02 -10.26 0.96
C ALA A 8 1.83 -9.35 0.02
N LEU A 9 2.87 -9.88 -0.64
CA LEU A 9 3.60 -9.14 -1.66
C LEU A 9 2.71 -8.82 -2.87
N ILE A 10 1.96 -9.81 -3.37
CA ILE A 10 0.99 -9.62 -4.46
C ILE A 10 -0.07 -8.59 -4.06
N GLY A 11 -0.57 -8.66 -2.82
CA GLY A 11 -1.54 -7.71 -2.28
C GLY A 11 -1.05 -6.27 -2.28
N LEU A 12 0.23 -6.03 -1.95
CA LEU A 12 0.84 -4.70 -2.00
C LEU A 12 0.90 -4.16 -3.43
N ILE A 13 1.32 -4.99 -4.38
CA ILE A 13 1.37 -4.62 -5.80
C ILE A 13 -0.03 -4.30 -6.32
N LEU A 14 -1.03 -5.13 -5.99
CA LEU A 14 -2.42 -4.89 -6.38
C LEU A 14 -3.00 -3.62 -5.75
N SER A 15 -2.64 -3.33 -4.49
CA SER A 15 -3.07 -2.12 -3.79
C SER A 15 -2.62 -0.84 -4.49
N LEU A 16 -1.49 -0.86 -5.21
CA LEU A 16 -1.05 0.28 -6.04
C LEU A 16 -2.10 0.66 -7.10
N GLY A 17 -2.81 -0.31 -7.66
CA GLY A 17 -3.93 -0.06 -8.56
C GLY A 17 -5.21 0.24 -7.79
N THR A 18 -5.61 -0.66 -6.89
CA THR A 18 -6.81 -0.51 -6.05
C THR A 18 -6.74 -1.41 -4.82
N SER A 19 -7.14 -0.89 -3.66
CA SER A 19 -7.23 -1.70 -2.44
C SER A 19 -8.24 -2.85 -2.55
N ILE A 20 -9.23 -2.72 -3.43
CA ILE A 20 -10.27 -3.74 -3.64
C ILE A 20 -9.67 -5.02 -4.23
N ALA A 21 -8.66 -4.90 -5.11
CA ALA A 21 -8.01 -6.06 -5.73
C ALA A 21 -7.20 -6.89 -4.73
N MET A 22 -6.81 -6.28 -3.60
CA MET A 22 -6.09 -6.97 -2.53
C MET A 22 -7.02 -7.80 -1.62
N MET A 23 -8.29 -7.40 -1.45
CA MET A 23 -9.23 -8.04 -0.53
C MET A 23 -9.36 -9.58 -0.69
N PRO A 24 -9.44 -10.15 -1.90
CA PRO A 24 -9.55 -11.61 -2.06
C PRO A 24 -8.32 -12.39 -1.56
N LEU A 25 -7.15 -11.74 -1.53
CA LEU A 25 -5.90 -12.33 -1.07
C LEU A 25 -5.70 -12.18 0.44
N PHE A 26 -6.43 -11.25 1.07
CA PHE A 26 -6.22 -10.88 2.47
C PHE A 26 -6.37 -12.07 3.42
N SER A 27 -7.29 -13.00 3.15
CA SER A 27 -7.47 -14.22 3.97
C SER A 27 -6.26 -15.15 3.93
N LYS A 28 -5.50 -15.14 2.82
CA LYS A 28 -4.31 -15.99 2.58
C LYS A 28 -3.00 -15.37 3.06
N MET A 29 -3.03 -14.14 3.58
CA MET A 29 -1.84 -13.44 4.08
C MET A 29 -1.49 -13.88 5.50
N ASP A 30 -0.19 -13.90 5.81
CA ASP A 30 0.31 -14.04 7.18
C ASP A 30 -0.04 -12.79 8.02
N THR A 31 0.02 -12.90 9.35
CA THR A 31 -0.36 -11.81 10.26
C THR A 31 0.40 -10.52 9.98
N LYS A 32 1.71 -10.60 9.67
CA LYS A 32 2.54 -9.44 9.35
C LYS A 32 2.12 -8.85 8.00
N GLY A 33 1.96 -9.71 7.00
CA GLY A 33 1.46 -9.38 5.68
C GLY A 33 0.11 -8.65 5.71
N LYS A 34 -0.83 -9.11 6.54
CA LYS A 34 -2.15 -8.48 6.75
C LYS A 34 -2.02 -7.07 7.30
N LEU A 35 -1.21 -6.87 8.34
CA LEU A 35 -1.00 -5.55 8.95
C LEU A 35 -0.39 -4.56 7.96
N ILE A 36 0.65 -5.00 7.24
CA ILE A 36 1.35 -4.19 6.23
C ILE A 36 0.40 -3.82 5.09
N ASN A 37 -0.34 -4.79 4.55
CA ASN A 37 -1.30 -4.56 3.46
C ASN A 37 -2.46 -3.65 3.90
N ALA A 38 -2.98 -3.83 5.12
CA ALA A 38 -4.04 -2.98 5.65
C ALA A 38 -3.58 -1.52 5.80
N ALA A 39 -2.39 -1.28 6.35
CA ALA A 39 -1.86 0.07 6.49
C ALA A 39 -1.56 0.72 5.12
N PHE A 40 -0.93 -0.04 4.21
CA PHE A 40 -0.64 0.45 2.86
C PHE A 40 -1.91 0.75 2.07
N SER A 41 -2.96 -0.05 2.25
CA SER A 41 -4.27 0.15 1.61
C SER A 41 -4.89 1.53 1.95
N VAL A 42 -4.68 2.04 3.16
CA VAL A 42 -5.21 3.34 3.60
C VAL A 42 -4.40 4.50 3.03
N SER A 43 -3.06 4.42 3.07
CA SER A 43 -2.18 5.56 2.79
C SER A 43 -1.60 5.58 1.39
N GLY A 44 -1.32 4.41 0.81
CA GLY A 44 -0.58 4.22 -0.44
C GLY A 44 -1.36 3.55 -1.57
N ALA A 45 -2.62 3.17 -1.37
CA ALA A 45 -3.40 2.57 -2.45
C ALA A 45 -3.67 3.57 -3.59
N TYR A 46 -3.97 3.06 -4.79
CA TYR A 46 -4.37 3.86 -5.97
C TYR A 46 -3.29 4.80 -6.53
N VAL A 47 -2.01 4.59 -6.20
CA VAL A 47 -0.87 5.32 -6.81
C VAL A 47 -0.92 5.25 -8.33
N PHE A 48 -1.26 4.07 -8.89
CA PHE A 48 -1.41 3.82 -10.32
C PHE A 48 -2.85 3.46 -10.68
N GLY A 49 -3.81 3.92 -9.89
CA GLY A 49 -5.23 3.63 -10.04
C GLY A 49 -6.03 4.73 -10.72
N GLY A 50 -7.35 4.65 -10.60
CA GLY A 50 -8.27 5.66 -11.14
C GLY A 50 -8.00 7.08 -10.63
N GLN A 51 -7.48 7.24 -9.40
CA GLN A 51 -7.12 8.56 -8.87
C GLN A 51 -5.96 9.21 -9.65
N LEU A 52 -4.95 8.43 -10.04
CA LEU A 52 -3.88 8.92 -10.91
C LEU A 52 -4.45 9.27 -12.28
N GLY A 53 -5.29 8.41 -12.86
CA GLY A 53 -5.92 8.64 -14.16
C GLY A 53 -6.73 9.94 -14.20
N PHE A 54 -7.47 10.24 -13.12
CA PHE A 54 -8.18 11.50 -12.97
C PHE A 54 -7.24 12.70 -12.83
N ILE A 55 -6.23 12.62 -11.96
CA ILE A 55 -5.29 13.73 -11.76
C ILE A 55 -4.51 14.03 -13.04
N ALA A 56 -4.09 12.99 -13.76
CA ALA A 56 -3.39 13.11 -15.03
C ALA A 56 -4.25 13.72 -16.14
N SER A 57 -5.59 13.60 -16.08
CA SER A 57 -6.48 14.19 -17.09
C SER A 57 -6.83 15.65 -16.81
N VAL A 58 -6.82 16.08 -15.54
CA VAL A 58 -7.26 17.44 -15.15
C VAL A 58 -6.11 18.37 -14.70
N SER A 59 -4.91 17.83 -14.47
CA SER A 59 -3.79 18.58 -13.87
C SER A 59 -2.54 18.57 -14.73
N ASN A 60 -1.62 19.51 -14.45
CA ASN A 60 -0.31 19.57 -15.08
C ASN A 60 0.57 18.38 -14.67
N SER A 61 1.53 18.02 -15.54
CA SER A 61 2.46 16.91 -15.31
C SER A 61 3.20 16.99 -13.97
N PHE A 62 3.53 18.20 -13.50
CA PHE A 62 4.16 18.42 -12.20
C PHE A 62 3.29 17.97 -11.02
N SER A 63 1.99 18.30 -11.03
CA SER A 63 1.04 17.89 -9.99
C SER A 63 0.83 16.38 -9.96
N THR A 64 0.80 15.75 -11.14
CA THR A 64 0.72 14.29 -11.29
C THR A 64 1.94 13.59 -10.69
N THR A 65 3.16 14.12 -10.94
CA THR A 65 4.38 13.60 -10.32
C THR A 65 4.37 13.77 -8.80
N ILE A 66 3.95 14.92 -8.29
CA ILE A 66 3.83 15.15 -6.84
C ILE A 66 2.85 14.17 -6.22
N PHE A 67 1.70 13.91 -6.87
CA PHE A 67 0.72 12.96 -6.37
C PHE A 67 1.32 11.56 -6.19
N ILE A 68 2.07 11.06 -7.19
CA ILE A 68 2.74 9.76 -7.12
C ILE A 68 3.72 9.73 -5.96
N ILE A 69 4.59 10.74 -5.83
CA ILE A 69 5.60 10.83 -4.76
C ILE A 69 4.91 10.90 -3.39
N ALA A 70 3.89 11.74 -3.25
CA ALA A 70 3.13 11.91 -2.02
C ALA A 70 2.49 10.58 -1.58
N LYS A 71 1.78 9.88 -2.47
CA LYS A 71 1.15 8.60 -2.12
C LYS A 71 2.16 7.51 -1.80
N LEU A 72 3.24 7.40 -2.58
CA LEU A 72 4.29 6.41 -2.29
C LEU A 72 4.97 6.70 -0.95
N SER A 73 5.30 7.96 -0.67
CA SER A 73 5.90 8.35 0.61
C SER A 73 4.97 8.07 1.79
N ALA A 74 3.67 8.37 1.66
CA ALA A 74 2.66 8.07 2.67
C ALA A 74 2.50 6.56 2.90
N GLY A 75 2.50 5.76 1.82
CA GLY A 75 2.46 4.30 1.88
C GLY A 75 3.68 3.71 2.58
N ILE A 76 4.89 4.18 2.26
CA ILE A 76 6.13 3.75 2.92
C ILE A 76 6.10 4.14 4.41
N LEU A 77 5.67 5.37 4.73
CA LEU A 77 5.56 5.83 6.10
C LEU A 77 4.54 4.99 6.91
N ALA A 78 3.43 4.59 6.29
CA ALA A 78 2.45 3.71 6.93
C ALA A 78 3.05 2.34 7.26
N ILE A 79 3.84 1.76 6.35
CA ILE A 79 4.55 0.50 6.61
C ILE A 79 5.55 0.68 7.76
N LEU A 80 6.31 1.78 7.78
CA LEU A 80 7.22 2.10 8.88
C LEU A 80 6.48 2.23 10.21
N MET A 81 5.31 2.89 10.22
CA MET A 81 4.47 2.98 11.42
C MET A 81 4.00 1.60 11.90
N VAL A 82 3.61 0.69 11.01
CA VAL A 82 3.27 -0.68 11.40
C VAL A 82 4.44 -1.36 12.10
N TYR A 83 5.66 -1.21 11.59
CA TYR A 83 6.86 -1.75 12.23
C TYR A 83 7.13 -1.14 13.60
N LEU A 84 6.91 0.17 13.78
CA LEU A 84 7.14 0.85 15.06
C LEU A 84 6.09 0.47 16.11
N PHE A 85 4.81 0.48 15.75
CA PHE A 85 3.71 0.28 16.71
C PHE A 85 3.35 -1.19 16.94
N THR A 86 3.59 -2.05 15.95
CA THR A 86 3.13 -3.45 15.99
C THR A 86 4.27 -4.44 16.20
N LYS A 87 5.48 -3.94 16.53
CA LYS A 87 6.69 -4.76 16.74
C LYS A 87 6.44 -5.99 17.64
N ARG A 88 5.77 -5.81 18.78
CA ARG A 88 5.45 -6.91 19.71
C ARG A 88 4.51 -7.98 19.14
N ARG A 89 3.64 -7.63 18.20
CA ARG A 89 2.70 -8.59 17.56
C ARG A 89 3.30 -9.22 16.30
N MET A 90 4.46 -8.75 15.86
CA MET A 90 5.21 -9.24 14.70
C MET A 90 6.37 -10.18 15.12
N GLU A 91 6.76 -10.21 16.39
CA GLU A 91 7.83 -11.09 16.91
C GLU A 91 7.31 -12.36 17.61
N ASN A 92 6.04 -12.36 18.01
CA ASN A 92 5.30 -13.54 18.49
C ASN A 92 4.62 -14.29 17.34
#